data_AF-A0A1S9R8R2-F1
#
_entry.id   AF-A0A1S9R8R2-F1
#
_cell.length_a   1.000
_cell.length_b   1.000
_cell.length_c   1.000
_cell.angle_alpha   90.00
_cell.angle_beta   90.00
_cell.angle_gamma   90.00
#
_symmetry.space_group_name_H-M   'P 1'
#
loop_
_entity.id
_entity.type
_entity.pdbx_description
1 polymer ?
#
loop_
_entity_poly.entity_id
_entity_poly.type
_entity_poly.pdbx_seq_one_letter_code
_entity_poly.pdbx_strand_id
1 'polypeptide(L)'
;MHFPLTTLFSSVLFAILASSQVVSLDKNLRTCDDRFGIPSEVPGGFSNVDCDGENVKEAENLIQVPRAEILGVTRQVVAGEKLVFFVVQDEVVYRIPILRQLNGAVEVLEEQICRDVSHRRF
;
A
#
# COMPACT_ATOMS: atom_id res chain seq x y z
N MET A 1 -12.95 56.32 15.96
CA MET A 1 -11.97 55.45 15.28
C MET A 1 -12.43 54.01 15.47
N HIS A 2 -12.66 53.32 14.36
CA HIS A 2 -12.95 51.88 14.27
C HIS A 2 -11.69 51.09 14.65
N PHE A 3 -11.83 49.94 15.31
CA PHE A 3 -11.28 48.63 14.90
C PHE A 3 -11.89 47.53 15.80
N PRO A 4 -12.68 46.58 15.27
CA PRO A 4 -13.05 45.38 16.01
C PRO A 4 -11.86 44.43 16.00
N LEU A 5 -11.51 43.91 17.18
CA LEU A 5 -10.47 42.91 17.35
C LEU A 5 -11.02 41.57 16.82
N THR A 6 -10.79 41.31 15.53
CA THR A 6 -11.13 40.02 14.92
C THR A 6 -10.22 38.94 15.46
N THR A 7 -10.82 38.02 16.20
CA THR A 7 -10.35 36.66 16.47
C THR A 7 -9.78 36.01 15.22
N LEU A 8 -8.53 35.53 15.28
CA LEU A 8 -8.06 34.46 14.42
C LEU A 8 -7.29 33.47 15.27
N PHE A 9 -8.01 32.45 15.75
CA PHE A 9 -7.44 31.18 16.12
C PHE A 9 -6.70 30.65 14.90
N SER A 10 -5.38 30.76 14.91
CA SER A 10 -4.50 30.06 13.97
C SER A 10 -4.55 28.58 14.32
N SER A 11 -5.64 27.93 13.91
CA SER A 11 -5.70 26.49 13.81
C SER A 11 -4.81 26.14 12.63
N VAL A 12 -3.65 25.56 12.96
CA VAL A 12 -2.80 24.92 11.97
C VAL A 12 -3.63 23.77 11.39
N LEU A 13 -4.29 24.03 10.28
CA LEU A 13 -4.91 23.02 9.44
C LEU A 13 -3.75 22.20 8.87
N PHE A 14 -3.31 21.18 9.60
CA PHE A 14 -2.58 20.07 9.00
C PHE A 14 -3.58 19.34 8.10
N ALA A 15 -3.76 19.86 6.88
CA ALA A 15 -4.24 19.07 5.79
C ALA A 15 -3.16 18.01 5.54
N ILE A 16 -3.30 16.85 6.18
CA ILE A 16 -2.56 15.66 5.77
C ILE A 16 -3.15 15.33 4.40
N LEU A 17 -2.57 15.88 3.34
CA LEU A 17 -2.79 15.37 1.99
C LEU A 17 -2.20 13.96 2.00
N ALA A 18 -3.05 12.96 2.26
CA ALA A 18 -2.73 11.57 1.98
C ALA A 18 -2.51 11.48 0.46
N SER A 19 -1.26 11.62 0.05
CA SER A 19 -0.85 11.50 -1.34
C SER A 19 -0.98 10.03 -1.74
N SER A 20 -2.12 9.67 -2.31
CA SER A 20 -2.27 8.37 -2.98
C SER A 20 -1.33 8.31 -4.19
N GLN A 21 -0.58 7.22 -4.33
CA GLN A 21 0.32 7.04 -5.46
C GLN A 21 -0.39 6.31 -6.60
N VAL A 22 -0.32 6.83 -7.83
CA VAL A 22 -0.86 6.13 -9.01
C VAL A 22 0.18 5.14 -9.50
N VAL A 23 -0.14 3.85 -9.45
CA VAL A 23 0.79 2.77 -9.79
C VAL A 23 0.45 2.20 -11.18
N SER A 24 1.46 2.13 -12.05
CA SER A 24 1.35 1.51 -13.38
C SER A 24 1.96 0.11 -13.36
N LEU A 25 1.12 -0.91 -13.58
CA LEU A 25 1.53 -2.32 -13.55
C LEU A 25 2.13 -2.81 -14.86
N ASP A 26 1.74 -2.21 -15.99
CA ASP A 26 2.19 -2.58 -17.36
C ASP A 26 3.72 -2.56 -17.56
N LYS A 27 4.45 -1.82 -16.71
CA LYS A 27 5.91 -1.71 -16.80
C LYS A 27 6.65 -2.87 -16.12
N ASN A 28 5.97 -3.66 -15.28
CA ASN A 28 6.61 -4.63 -14.39
C ASN A 28 6.43 -6.07 -14.88
N LEU A 29 7.43 -6.56 -15.62
CA LEU A 29 7.44 -7.91 -16.21
C LEU A 29 8.07 -8.99 -15.31
N ARG A 30 8.61 -8.60 -14.13
CA ARG A 30 9.36 -9.50 -13.26
C ARG A 30 8.44 -10.48 -12.55
N THR A 31 8.81 -11.75 -12.56
CA THR A 31 8.16 -12.79 -11.76
C THR A 31 8.50 -12.64 -10.29
N CYS A 32 7.50 -12.78 -9.41
CA CYS A 32 7.71 -12.76 -7.98
C CYS A 32 8.60 -13.90 -7.50
N ASP A 33 9.42 -13.63 -6.48
CA ASP A 33 9.99 -14.72 -5.67
C ASP A 33 8.83 -15.45 -4.98
N ASP A 34 8.89 -16.79 -4.98
CA ASP A 34 7.81 -17.66 -4.52
C ASP A 34 7.28 -17.28 -3.14
N ARG A 35 8.13 -16.74 -2.24
CA ARG A 35 7.73 -16.43 -0.85
C ARG A 35 7.53 -14.95 -0.56
N PHE A 36 7.80 -14.06 -1.51
CA PHE A 36 7.75 -12.62 -1.25
C PHE A 36 6.31 -12.15 -0.99
N GLY A 37 6.07 -11.55 0.18
CA GLY A 37 4.74 -11.09 0.57
C GLY A 37 3.80 -12.21 1.01
N ILE A 38 4.20 -13.48 0.95
CA ILE A 38 3.34 -14.58 1.41
C ILE A 38 3.49 -14.72 2.93
N PRO A 39 2.38 -14.85 3.69
CA PRO A 39 2.44 -15.02 5.13
C PRO A 39 3.31 -16.22 5.55
N SER A 40 4.07 -16.05 6.63
CA SER A 40 4.98 -17.06 7.17
C SER A 40 5.14 -16.89 8.68
N GLU A 41 5.26 -17.99 9.41
CA GLU A 41 5.42 -18.00 10.87
C GLU A 41 6.85 -17.68 11.35
N VAL A 42 7.76 -17.38 10.42
CA VAL A 42 9.17 -17.10 10.73
C VAL A 42 9.32 -15.67 11.26
N PRO A 43 10.17 -15.41 12.28
CA PRO A 43 10.46 -14.06 12.75
C PRO A 43 10.89 -13.12 11.62
N GLY A 44 10.28 -11.94 11.56
CA GLY A 44 10.48 -10.99 10.46
C GLY A 44 9.83 -11.45 9.14
N GLY A 45 9.00 -12.49 9.13
CA GLY A 45 8.17 -12.87 7.99
C GLY A 45 6.96 -11.96 7.82
N PHE A 46 6.26 -12.12 6.70
CA PHE A 46 4.97 -11.47 6.51
C PHE A 46 3.93 -12.16 7.41
N SER A 47 3.12 -11.39 8.12
CA SER A 47 1.91 -11.87 8.77
C SER A 47 0.72 -11.71 7.82
N ASN A 48 -0.26 -12.61 7.94
CA ASN A 48 -1.56 -12.40 7.33
C ASN A 48 -2.22 -11.24 8.08
N VAL A 49 -2.38 -10.10 7.40
CA VAL A 49 -3.14 -8.97 7.92
C VAL A 49 -4.34 -8.90 7.02
N ASP A 50 -5.34 -9.69 7.39
CA ASP A 50 -6.48 -10.09 6.58
C ASP A 50 -7.02 -8.99 5.67
N CYS A 51 -7.58 -9.47 4.54
CA CYS A 51 -8.43 -8.80 3.56
C CYS A 51 -9.72 -8.19 4.15
N ASP A 52 -9.69 -7.83 5.44
CA ASP A 52 -10.73 -7.09 6.10
C ASP A 52 -10.84 -5.73 5.41
N GLY A 53 -12.06 -5.40 4.97
CA GLY A 53 -12.32 -4.26 4.09
C GLY A 53 -11.83 -2.90 4.60
N GLU A 54 -11.45 -2.76 5.87
CA GLU A 54 -10.79 -1.57 6.40
C GLU A 54 -9.32 -1.47 5.93
N ASN A 55 -8.56 -2.56 6.00
CA ASN A 55 -7.16 -2.63 5.53
C ASN A 55 -7.09 -2.54 4.00
N VAL A 56 -8.07 -3.11 3.30
CA VAL A 56 -8.21 -2.98 1.83
C VAL A 56 -8.57 -1.54 1.44
N LYS A 57 -9.45 -0.86 2.17
CA LYS A 57 -9.73 0.56 1.91
C LYS A 57 -8.55 1.46 2.22
N GLU A 58 -7.81 1.16 3.28
CA GLU A 58 -6.54 1.83 3.54
C GLU A 58 -5.57 1.60 2.38
N ALA A 59 -5.49 0.37 1.85
CA ALA A 59 -4.72 0.04 0.65
C ALA A 59 -5.09 0.90 -0.56
N GLU A 60 -6.38 0.96 -0.90
CA GLU A 60 -6.91 1.74 -2.03
C GLU A 60 -6.60 3.24 -1.88
N ASN A 61 -6.58 3.75 -0.66
CA ASN A 61 -6.21 5.14 -0.39
C ASN A 61 -4.69 5.37 -0.53
N LEU A 62 -3.86 4.36 -0.27
CA LEU A 62 -2.41 4.45 -0.43
C LEU A 62 -1.98 4.32 -1.88
N ILE A 63 -2.63 3.43 -2.64
CA ILE A 63 -2.31 3.16 -4.03
C ILE A 63 -3.56 3.16 -4.91
N GLN A 64 -3.49 3.93 -5.99
CA GLN A 64 -4.49 3.88 -7.06
C GLN A 64 -3.95 3.00 -8.19
N VAL A 65 -4.61 1.87 -8.42
CA VAL A 65 -4.34 0.98 -9.55
C VAL A 65 -5.56 0.98 -10.48
N PRO A 66 -5.48 1.59 -11.68
CA PRO A 66 -6.62 1.68 -12.57
C PRO A 66 -7.13 0.30 -13.03
N ARG A 67 -8.44 0.07 -12.93
CA ARG A 67 -9.12 -1.17 -13.40
C ARG A 67 -8.57 -2.45 -12.76
N ALA A 68 -8.16 -2.37 -11.49
CA ALA A 68 -7.65 -3.52 -10.76
C ALA A 68 -8.45 -3.77 -9.48
N GLU A 69 -8.43 -5.01 -9.01
CA GLU A 69 -9.05 -5.45 -7.77
C GLU A 69 -7.97 -5.79 -6.74
N ILE A 70 -8.06 -5.24 -5.52
CA ILE A 70 -7.17 -5.61 -4.42
C ILE A 70 -7.75 -6.84 -3.73
N LEU A 71 -7.05 -7.97 -3.80
CA LEU A 71 -7.44 -9.23 -3.16
C LEU A 71 -7.12 -9.25 -1.66
N GLY A 72 -6.08 -8.53 -1.25
CA GLY A 72 -5.61 -8.56 0.12
C GLY A 72 -4.27 -7.84 0.31
N VAL A 73 -3.83 -7.81 1.56
CA VAL A 73 -2.57 -7.22 1.99
C VAL A 73 -1.89 -8.14 2.98
N THR A 74 -0.56 -8.19 2.95
CA THR A 74 0.23 -8.78 4.03
C THR A 74 1.20 -7.76 4.57
N ARG A 75 1.62 -7.94 5.82
CA ARG A 75 2.47 -6.98 6.53
C ARG A 75 3.70 -7.66 7.09
N GLN A 76 4.82 -6.97 7.02
CA GLN A 76 6.06 -7.34 7.68
C GLN A 76 6.52 -6.14 8.50
N VAL A 77 6.75 -6.34 9.80
CA VAL A 77 7.28 -5.30 10.68
C VAL A 77 8.79 -5.17 10.41
N VAL A 78 9.24 -3.95 10.11
CA VAL A 78 10.64 -3.57 9.88
C VAL A 78 10.95 -2.30 10.68
N ALA A 79 11.90 -1.45 10.24
CA ALA A 79 11.99 -0.06 10.70
C ALA A 79 10.82 0.77 10.12
N GLY A 80 9.60 0.46 10.56
CA GLY A 80 8.35 0.82 9.90
C GLY A 80 7.55 -0.44 9.57
N GLU A 81 6.81 -0.42 8.47
CA GLU A 81 6.01 -1.55 7.99
C GLU A 81 6.23 -1.71 6.49
N LYS A 82 6.54 -2.94 6.07
CA LYS A 82 6.46 -3.32 4.66
C LYS A 82 5.12 -4.00 4.43
N LEU A 83 4.30 -3.42 3.56
CA LEU A 83 3.03 -3.96 3.12
C LEU A 83 3.20 -4.56 1.73
N VAL A 84 2.56 -5.68 1.43
CA VAL A 84 2.50 -6.24 0.07
C VAL A 84 1.05 -6.44 -0.31
N PHE A 85 0.61 -5.70 -1.33
CA PHE A 85 -0.74 -5.79 -1.86
C PHE A 85 -0.82 -6.80 -2.98
N PHE A 86 -1.85 -7.63 -2.95
CA PHE A 86 -2.16 -8.60 -3.99
C PHE A 86 -3.24 -7.99 -4.87
N VAL A 87 -2.88 -7.66 -6.11
CA VAL A 87 -3.73 -6.88 -7.01
C VAL A 87 -3.98 -7.66 -8.30
N VAL A 88 -5.23 -7.85 -8.68
CA VAL A 88 -5.61 -8.49 -9.95
C VAL A 88 -5.90 -7.43 -10.99
N GLN A 89 -5.21 -7.51 -12.12
CA GLN A 89 -5.49 -6.73 -13.32
C GLN A 89 -5.37 -7.65 -14.54
N ASP A 90 -6.41 -7.68 -15.37
CA ASP A 90 -6.46 -8.51 -16.60
C ASP A 90 -6.09 -9.99 -16.34
N GLU A 91 -6.67 -10.58 -15.29
CA GLU A 91 -6.42 -11.97 -14.83
C GLU A 91 -5.00 -12.26 -14.32
N VAL A 92 -4.13 -11.24 -14.22
CA VAL A 92 -2.78 -11.35 -13.66
C VAL A 92 -2.77 -10.83 -12.23
N VAL A 93 -2.22 -11.63 -11.31
CA VAL A 93 -1.97 -11.18 -9.93
C VAL A 93 -0.62 -10.48 -9.87
N TYR A 94 -0.61 -9.26 -9.35
CA TYR A 94 0.59 -8.47 -9.05
C TYR A 94 0.77 -8.40 -7.54
N ARG A 95 2.03 -8.42 -7.10
CA ARG A 95 2.42 -8.11 -5.72
C ARG A 95 3.05 -6.73 -5.71
N ILE A 96 2.41 -5.78 -5.03
CA ILE A 96 2.83 -4.38 -4.96
C ILE A 96 3.37 -4.11 -3.55
N PRO A 97 4.69 -4.03 -3.37
CA PRO A 97 5.28 -3.71 -2.09
C PRO A 97 5.26 -2.21 -1.81
N ILE A 98 4.90 -1.85 -0.57
CA ILE A 98 4.90 -0.50 -0.04
C ILE A 98 5.71 -0.47 1.25
N LEU A 99 6.50 0.58 1.44
CA LEU A 99 7.13 0.89 2.71
C LEU A 99 6.38 2.03 3.39
N ARG A 100 5.86 1.77 4.59
CA ARG A 100 5.39 2.78 5.54
C ARG A 100 6.49 3.04 6.56
N GLN A 101 7.02 4.24 6.55
CA GLN A 101 8.06 4.66 7.47
C GLN A 101 7.48 5.00 8.85
N LEU A 102 8.32 5.00 9.89
CA LEU A 102 7.91 5.32 11.26
C LEU A 102 7.30 6.72 11.43
N ASN A 103 7.63 7.65 10.53
CA ASN A 103 7.08 9.01 10.48
C ASN A 103 5.72 9.10 9.75
N GLY A 104 5.17 7.97 9.28
CA GLY A 104 3.92 7.91 8.52
C GLY A 104 4.07 8.17 7.01
N ALA A 105 5.27 8.46 6.51
CA ALA A 105 5.51 8.57 5.08
C ALA A 105 5.34 7.21 4.39
N VAL A 106 4.77 7.23 3.19
CA VAL A 106 4.46 6.01 2.42
C VAL A 106 5.17 6.08 1.06
N GLU A 107 5.80 4.98 0.68
CA GLU A 107 6.57 4.84 -0.57
C GLU A 107 6.20 3.53 -1.27
N VAL A 108 5.81 3.60 -2.54
CA VAL A 108 5.66 2.41 -3.38
C VAL A 108 7.05 1.99 -3.86
N LEU A 109 7.41 0.72 -3.61
CA LEU A 109 8.69 0.18 -4.06
C LEU A 109 8.52 -0.34 -5.50
N GLU A 110 8.41 0.59 -6.46
CA GLU A 110 8.05 0.29 -7.87
C GLU A 110 8.95 -0.78 -8.50
N GLU A 111 10.26 -0.75 -8.23
CA GLU A 111 11.23 -1.72 -8.76
C GLU A 111 11.06 -3.15 -8.20
N GLN A 112 10.30 -3.29 -7.12
CA GLN A 112 9.99 -4.58 -6.49
C GLN A 112 8.59 -5.08 -6.83
N ILE A 113 7.81 -4.34 -7.62
CA ILE A 113 6.54 -4.83 -8.14
C ILE A 113 6.82 -6.04 -9.04
N CYS A 114 6.06 -7.10 -8.81
CA CYS A 114 6.22 -8.34 -9.56
C CYS A 114 4.86 -8.96 -9.86
N ARG A 115 4.81 -9.78 -10.91
CA ARG A 115 3.64 -10.58 -11.26
C ARG A 115 3.80 -12.01 -10.75
N ASP A 116 2.73 -12.56 -10.20
CA ASP A 116 2.63 -13.98 -9.93
C ASP A 116 2.41 -14.72 -11.24
N VAL A 117 3.27 -15.70 -11.53
CA VAL A 117 3.13 -16.57 -12.71
C VAL A 117 2.50 -17.90 -12.35
N SER A 118 2.05 -18.10 -11.11
CA SER A 118 1.39 -19.33 -10.71
C SER A 118 0.07 -19.50 -11.46
N HIS A 119 0.12 -20.33 -12.49
CA HIS A 119 -1.05 -21.05 -12.98
C HIS A 119 -1.73 -21.75 -11.79
N ARG A 120 -2.85 -21.19 -11.33
CA ARG A 120 -3.84 -21.80 -10.41
C ARG A 120 -3.23 -22.58 -9.23
N ARG A 121 -3.31 -22.00 -8.04
CA ARG A 121 -3.81 -22.69 -6.83
C ARG A 121 -3.96 -21.69 -5.69
N PHE A 122 -5.16 -21.13 -5.59
CA PHE A 122 -5.74 -20.74 -4.31
C PHE A 122 -6.24 -22.02 -3.62
#